data_AF-A0A438ER49-F1
#
_entry.id   AF-A0A438ER49-F1
#
_cell.length_a   1.000
_cell.length_b   1.000
_cell.length_c   1.000
_cell.angle_alpha   90.00
_cell.angle_beta   90.00
_cell.angle_gamma   90.00
#
_symmetry.space_group_name_H-M   'P 1'
#
loop_
_entity.id
_entity.type
_entity.pdbx_description
1 polymer ?
#
loop_
_entity_poly.entity_id
_entity_poly.type
_entity_poly.pdbx_seq_one_letter_code
_entity_poly.pdbx_strand_id
1 'polypeptide(L)' 'MKQKIIVKVQMNCDKCRAKAMKIAAVEEGVISVAIEGAEKDRVVVIGDGVDSS' A
#
# COMPACT_ATOMS: atom_id res chain seq x y z
N MET A 1 13.64 -10.90 4.76
CA MET A 1 12.55 -11.40 5.65
C MET A 1 11.28 -10.70 5.22
N LYS A 2 10.19 -11.45 4.96
CA LYS A 2 8.96 -10.82 4.46
C LYS A 2 8.29 -9.97 5.54
N GLN A 3 7.93 -8.75 5.19
CA GLN A 3 7.26 -7.77 6.05
C GLN A 3 5.86 -7.46 5.50
N LYS A 4 4.93 -7.17 6.42
CA LYS A 4 3.59 -6.67 6.11
C LYS A 4 3.44 -5.28 6.73
N ILE A 5 3.28 -4.27 5.89
CA ILE A 5 3.13 -2.87 6.28
C ILE A 5 1.68 -2.45 6.00
N ILE A 6 1.06 -1.75 6.94
CA ILE A 6 -0.31 -1.25 6.81
C ILE A 6 -0.30 0.26 7.03
N VAL A 7 -0.63 1.01 5.99
CA VAL A 7 -0.66 2.48 6.02
C VAL A 7 -2.11 2.94 5.88
N LYS A 8 -2.60 3.71 6.86
CA LYS A 8 -3.91 4.35 6.76
C LYS A 8 -3.78 5.64 5.96
N VAL A 9 -4.55 5.77 4.88
CA VAL A 9 -4.54 6.92 3.98
C VAL A 9 -5.96 7.34 3.69
N GLN A 10 -6.27 8.62 3.82
CA GLN A 10 -7.53 9.16 3.32
C GLN A 10 -7.53 9.18 1.79
N MET A 11 -8.26 8.24 1.19
CA MET A 11 -8.42 8.13 -0.26
C MET A 11 -9.88 8.37 -0.65
N ASN A 12 -10.25 9.65 -0.77
CA ASN A 12 -11.64 10.05 -1.01
C ASN A 12 -12.15 9.81 -2.44
N CYS A 13 -11.32 9.27 -3.33
CA CYS A 13 -11.68 9.09 -4.74
C CYS A 13 -11.00 7.85 -5.37
N ASP A 14 -11.61 7.25 -6.40
CA ASP A 14 -11.03 6.06 -7.05
C ASP A 14 -9.71 6.35 -7.76
N LYS A 15 -9.56 7.56 -8.33
CA LYS A 15 -8.27 8.02 -8.86
C LYS A 15 -7.19 8.10 -7.76
N CYS A 16 -7.59 8.51 -6.55
CA CYS A 16 -6.72 8.62 -5.38
C CYS A 16 -6.24 7.23 -4.96
N ARG A 17 -7.15 6.26 -4.91
CA ARG A 17 -6.87 4.85 -4.62
C ARG A 17 -5.90 4.24 -5.64
N ALA A 18 -6.19 4.41 -6.93
CA ALA A 18 -5.32 3.92 -7.99
C ALA A 18 -3.91 4.55 -7.93
N LYS A 19 -3.81 5.84 -7.62
CA LYS A 19 -2.52 6.53 -7.48
C LYS A 19 -1.73 5.99 -6.29
N ALA A 20 -2.36 5.85 -5.12
CA ALA A 20 -1.70 5.32 -3.94
C ALA A 20 -1.22 3.88 -4.15
N MET A 21 -2.04 3.03 -4.78
CA MET A 21 -1.67 1.66 -5.11
C MET A 21 -0.49 1.60 -6.09
N LYS A 22 -0.47 2.47 -7.11
CA LYS A 22 0.66 2.56 -8.06
C LYS A 22 1.96 2.99 -7.38
N ILE A 23 1.89 3.96 -6.47
CA ILE A 23 3.07 4.43 -5.73
C ILE A 23 3.62 3.29 -4.88
N ALA A 24 2.76 2.65 -4.07
CA ALA A 24 3.17 1.53 -3.23
C ALA A 24 3.69 0.33 -4.03
N ALA A 25 3.17 0.08 -5.23
CA ALA A 25 3.59 -1.07 -6.05
C ALA A 25 4.93 -0.86 -6.77
N VAL A 26 5.43 0.38 -6.85
CA VAL A 26 6.69 0.70 -7.56
C VAL A 26 7.91 0.64 -6.65
N GLU A 27 7.69 0.61 -5.33
CA GLU A 27 8.75 0.63 -4.33
C GLU A 27 9.56 -0.68 -4.35
N GLU A 28 10.88 -0.55 -4.18
CA GLU A 28 11.79 -1.69 -4.22
C GLU A 28 11.48 -2.66 -3.06
N GLY A 29 11.56 -3.96 -3.34
CA GLY A 29 11.22 -4.99 -2.36
C GLY A 29 9.73 -5.29 -2.23
N VAL A 30 8.83 -4.52 -2.85
CA VAL A 30 7.39 -4.78 -2.82
C VAL A 30 7.04 -6.00 -3.68
N ILE A 31 6.31 -6.93 -3.07
CA ILE A 31 5.84 -8.18 -3.68
C ILE A 31 4.34 -8.10 -3.96
N SER A 32 3.58 -7.43 -3.09
CA SER A 32 2.13 -7.29 -3.26
C SER A 32 1.60 -6.03 -2.58
N VAL A 33 0.58 -5.43 -3.19
CA VAL A 33 -0.15 -4.29 -2.63
C VAL A 33 -1.65 -4.57 -2.70
N ALA A 34 -2.37 -4.25 -1.63
CA ALA A 34 -3.82 -4.32 -1.58
C ALA A 34 -4.40 -3.09 -0.89
N ILE A 35 -5.66 -2.78 -1.21
CA ILE A 35 -6.45 -1.80 -0.46
C ILE A 35 -7.46 -2.56 0.38
N GLU A 36 -7.41 -2.37 1.70
CA GLU A 36 -8.29 -2.99 2.67
C GLU A 36 -9.00 -1.93 3.54
N GLY A 37 -9.85 -2.41 4.46
CA GLY A 37 -10.69 -1.58 5.33
C GLY A 37 -12.08 -1.36 4.75
N ALA A 38 -13.08 -1.23 5.64
CA ALA A 38 -14.47 -1.02 5.24
C ALA A 38 -14.64 0.24 4.36
N GLU A 39 -13.82 1.27 4.62
CA GLU A 39 -13.82 2.53 3.88
C GLU A 39 -12.80 2.55 2.73
N LYS A 40 -12.08 1.44 2.50
CA LYS A 40 -10.95 1.35 1.56
C LYS A 40 -9.88 2.41 1.85
N ASP A 41 -9.58 2.57 3.14
CA ASP A 41 -8.70 3.59 3.72
C ASP A 41 -7.31 3.04 4.11
N ARG A 42 -7.03 1.75 3.84
CA ARG A 42 -5.78 1.11 4.24
C ARG A 42 -5.03 0.55 3.04
N VAL A 43 -3.78 0.93 2.85
CA VAL A 43 -2.86 0.26 1.92
C VAL A 43 -2.11 -0.80 2.68
N VAL A 44 -2.19 -2.03 2.20
CA VAL A 44 -1.44 -3.16 2.73
C VAL A 44 -0.34 -3.50 1.74
N VAL A 45 0.90 -3.39 2.18
CA VAL A 45 2.10 -3.71 1.38
C VAL A 45 2.74 -4.96 1.97
N ILE A 46 3.06 -5.93 1.13
CA ILE A 46 3.84 -7.11 1.47
C ILE A 46 5.11 -7.07 0.63
N GLY A 47 6.26 -7.20 1.26
CA GLY A 47 7.53 -7.19 0.55
C GLY A 47 8.70 -7.71 1.38
N ASP A 48 9.89 -7.72 0.81
CA ASP A 48 11.14 -8.11 1.46
C ASP A 48 12.13 -6.96 1.32
N GLY A 49 12.58 -6.39 2.46
CA GLY A 49 13.44 -5.20 2.44
C GLY A 49 12.72 -3.91 2.07
N VAL A 50 11.39 -3.86 2.23
CA VAL A 50 10.61 -2.63 2.03
C VAL A 50 10.94 -1.64 3.14
N ASP A 51 11.50 -0.48 2.77
CA ASP A 51 11.77 0.60 3.71
C ASP A 51 10.46 1.33 4.04
N SER A 52 10.19 1.51 5.33
CA SER A 52 8.99 2.18 5.82
C SER A 52 9.28 3.55 6.44
N SER A 53 10.47 4.09 6.17
CA SER A 53 11.02 5.27 6.84
C SER A 53 10.56 6.59 6.22
#